data_AF-A0A146KLR5-F1
#
_entry.id   AF-A0A146KLR5-F1
#
_cell.length_a   1.000
_cell.length_b   1.000
_cell.length_c   1.000
_cell.angle_alpha   90.00
_cell.angle_beta   90.00
_cell.angle_gamma   90.00
#
_symmetry.space_group_name_H-M   'P 1'
#
loop_
_entity.id
_entity.type
_entity.pdbx_description
1 polymer ?
#
loop_
_entity_poly.entity_id
_entity_poly.type
_entity_poly.pdbx_seq_one_letter_code
_entity_poly.pdbx_strand_id
1 'polypeptide(L)'
;GILGGMMNLPPITTIGSYIFNEQMGKLYQITGSNVKIIKKMTFSKYCPNLRRAMFPKVEVIENEAFGGCYQLEEFIGKPKIVNYRAFSYCVSLRKIDLSRAEYIDQYSFEHCNELIEVDLKNIVQLHQEAFAKCNSIRRLRYNKKTEFDWKLLKNQQQKKLQIRLCVVDYMNVKQLQKSLKNIRICLTQL
;
A
#
# COMPACT_ATOMS: atom_id res chain seq x y z
N GLY A 1 25.20 10.79 -3.12
CA GLY A 1 25.82 9.86 -2.16
C GLY A 1 24.83 9.53 -1.05
N ILE A 2 25.06 8.46 -0.30
CA ILE A 2 24.29 8.13 0.90
C ILE A 2 24.91 8.87 2.09
N LEU A 3 24.18 9.80 2.72
CA LEU A 3 24.64 10.52 3.91
C LEU A 3 23.91 9.95 5.13
N GLY A 4 24.65 9.32 6.06
CA GLY A 4 24.06 8.72 7.25
C GLY A 4 23.06 7.59 6.98
N GLY A 5 23.05 7.02 5.77
CA GLY A 5 22.04 6.04 5.35
C GLY A 5 20.79 6.66 4.68
N MET A 6 20.79 7.97 4.43
CA MET A 6 19.78 8.67 3.63
C MET A 6 20.26 8.90 2.19
N MET A 7 19.37 8.72 1.22
CA MET A 7 19.58 9.13 -0.16
C MET A 7 18.47 10.07 -0.63
N ASN A 8 18.85 11.25 -1.12
CA ASN A 8 17.95 12.14 -1.84
C ASN A 8 18.31 12.08 -3.33
N LEU A 9 17.35 11.67 -4.15
CA LEU A 9 17.55 11.57 -5.58
C LEU A 9 17.54 12.96 -6.23
N PRO A 10 18.32 13.16 -7.30
CA PRO A 10 18.17 14.34 -8.16
C PRO A 10 16.76 14.41 -8.75
N PRO A 11 16.35 15.53 -9.40
CA PRO A 11 15.02 15.69 -9.99
C PRO A 11 14.81 14.80 -11.22
N ILE A 12 14.74 13.49 -11.01
CA ILE A 12 14.48 12.46 -12.01
C ILE A 12 13.04 11.97 -11.91
N THR A 13 12.47 11.57 -13.04
CA THR A 13 11.09 11.06 -13.13
C THR A 13 11.00 9.55 -13.08
N THR A 14 12.10 8.85 -13.33
CA THR A 14 12.14 7.39 -13.36
C THR A 14 13.39 6.91 -12.65
N ILE A 15 13.25 5.88 -11.82
CA ILE A 15 14.35 5.27 -11.10
C ILE A 15 14.51 3.82 -11.53
N GLY A 16 15.72 3.45 -11.95
CA GLY A 16 16.07 2.11 -12.42
C GLY A 16 16.97 1.36 -11.44
N SER A 17 16.99 0.03 -11.52
CA SER A 17 17.84 -0.83 -10.68
C SER A 17 19.34 -0.57 -10.85
N TYR A 18 19.77 -0.07 -12.02
CA TYR A 18 21.19 0.16 -12.34
C TYR A 18 21.88 1.24 -11.49
N ILE A 19 21.12 2.08 -10.78
CA ILE A 19 21.73 3.06 -9.85
C ILE A 19 21.97 2.47 -8.45
N PHE A 20 21.43 1.28 -8.16
CA PHE A 20 21.56 0.60 -6.89
C PHE A 20 22.55 -0.55 -6.99
N ASN A 21 23.43 -0.64 -6.00
CA ASN A 21 24.43 -1.70 -5.89
C ASN A 21 24.50 -2.18 -4.42
N GLU A 22 25.41 -3.10 -4.13
CA GLU A 22 25.53 -3.72 -2.80
C GLU A 22 25.80 -2.72 -1.66
N GLN A 23 26.34 -1.53 -1.96
CA GLN A 23 26.57 -0.48 -0.96
C GLN A 23 25.26 0.15 -0.44
N MET A 24 24.13 -0.14 -1.08
CA MET A 24 22.79 0.29 -0.65
C MET A 24 22.28 -0.51 0.55
N GLY A 25 23.01 -1.54 1.01
CA GLY A 25 22.69 -2.28 2.22
C GLY A 25 22.59 -1.41 3.48
N LYS A 26 23.20 -0.22 3.49
CA LYS A 26 23.13 0.75 4.61
C LYS A 26 22.03 1.80 4.44
N LEU A 27 21.30 1.78 3.31
CA LEU A 27 20.24 2.74 3.03
C LEU A 27 19.05 2.46 3.95
N TYR A 28 18.73 3.41 4.83
CA TYR A 28 17.56 3.36 5.70
C TYR A 28 16.41 4.23 5.18
N GLN A 29 16.70 5.28 4.41
CA GLN A 29 15.68 6.19 3.85
C GLN A 29 16.04 6.66 2.45
N ILE A 30 15.04 6.71 1.56
CA ILE A 30 15.17 7.32 0.25
C ILE A 30 14.06 8.33 -0.04
N THR A 31 14.43 9.45 -0.69
CA THR A 31 13.50 10.48 -1.14
C THR A 31 13.68 10.73 -2.64
N GLY A 32 12.58 10.72 -3.40
CA GLY A 32 12.53 11.08 -4.81
C GLY A 32 11.31 11.96 -5.11
N SER A 33 11.44 13.28 -4.91
CA SER A 33 10.31 14.22 -4.97
C SER A 33 9.63 14.35 -6.33
N ASN A 34 10.32 14.00 -7.42
CA ASN A 34 9.80 14.05 -8.79
C ASN A 34 9.67 12.67 -9.45
N VAL A 35 10.00 11.59 -8.75
CA VAL A 35 9.92 10.24 -9.29
C VAL A 35 8.46 9.87 -9.51
N LYS A 36 8.13 9.51 -10.75
CA LYS A 36 6.82 9.02 -11.19
C LYS A 36 6.80 7.50 -11.35
N ILE A 37 7.92 6.91 -11.79
CA ILE A 37 8.01 5.47 -12.08
C ILE A 37 9.17 4.88 -11.31
N ILE A 38 8.88 3.84 -10.52
CA ILE A 38 9.89 3.01 -9.85
C ILE A 38 9.98 1.70 -10.62
N LYS A 39 11.12 1.46 -11.26
CA LYS A 39 11.28 0.30 -12.15
C LYS A 39 11.41 -1.00 -11.39
N LYS A 40 11.25 -2.09 -12.15
CA LYS A 40 11.37 -3.47 -11.67
C LYS A 40 12.63 -3.68 -10.84
N MET A 41 12.49 -4.37 -9.69
CA MET A 41 13.58 -4.80 -8.82
C MET A 41 14.53 -3.68 -8.35
N THR A 42 14.08 -2.42 -8.32
CA THR A 42 14.94 -1.28 -7.98
C THR A 42 15.53 -1.40 -6.56
N PHE A 43 14.75 -1.82 -5.58
CA PHE A 43 15.14 -1.91 -4.17
C PHE A 43 15.21 -3.34 -3.61
N SER A 44 14.54 -4.31 -4.26
CA SER A 44 14.33 -5.65 -3.70
C SER A 44 15.58 -6.37 -3.21
N LYS A 45 16.66 -6.33 -4.01
CA LYS A 45 17.88 -7.07 -3.72
C LYS A 45 18.87 -6.30 -2.85
N TYR A 46 18.86 -4.97 -2.94
CA TYR A 46 19.97 -4.13 -2.48
C TYR A 46 19.66 -3.34 -1.21
N CYS A 47 18.39 -3.27 -0.81
CA CYS A 47 17.94 -2.38 0.27
C CYS A 47 17.24 -3.13 1.42
N PRO A 48 17.90 -4.13 2.07
CA PRO A 48 17.30 -4.91 3.15
C PRO A 48 16.99 -4.09 4.41
N ASN A 49 17.69 -2.98 4.62
CA ASN A 49 17.53 -2.09 5.77
C ASN A 49 16.70 -0.84 5.48
N LEU A 50 16.09 -0.73 4.29
CA LEU A 50 15.26 0.41 3.93
C LEU A 50 14.01 0.43 4.81
N ARG A 51 13.80 1.50 5.56
CA ARG A 51 12.65 1.71 6.46
C ARG A 51 11.65 2.71 5.93
N ARG A 52 12.10 3.73 5.19
CA ARG A 52 11.24 4.79 4.67
C ARG A 52 11.52 5.09 3.20
N ALA A 53 10.47 5.07 2.40
CA ALA A 53 10.51 5.38 0.97
C ALA A 53 9.56 6.54 0.67
N MET A 54 10.08 7.68 0.19
CA MET A 54 9.33 8.92 0.02
C MET A 54 9.29 9.33 -1.46
N PHE A 55 8.16 9.06 -2.11
CA PHE A 55 7.92 9.32 -3.54
C PHE A 55 6.54 9.97 -3.74
N PRO A 56 6.37 11.26 -3.40
CA PRO A 56 5.06 11.93 -3.36
C PRO A 56 4.36 12.02 -4.71
N LYS A 57 5.10 11.97 -5.82
CA LYS A 57 4.58 12.03 -7.20
C LYS A 57 4.56 10.66 -7.90
N VAL A 58 4.78 9.57 -7.18
CA VAL A 58 4.80 8.23 -7.77
C VAL A 58 3.43 7.88 -8.36
N GLU A 59 3.45 7.34 -9.57
CA GLU A 59 2.29 6.88 -10.32
C GLU A 59 2.36 5.37 -10.55
N VAL A 60 3.54 4.84 -10.86
CA VAL A 60 3.75 3.42 -11.20
C VAL A 60 4.86 2.81 -10.36
N ILE A 61 4.58 1.65 -9.78
CA ILE A 61 5.56 0.81 -9.09
C ILE A 61 5.59 -0.53 -9.80
N GLU A 62 6.68 -0.78 -10.52
CA GLU A 62 6.85 -1.98 -11.34
C GLU A 62 7.19 -3.22 -10.50
N ASN A 63 7.31 -4.36 -11.18
CA ASN A 63 7.39 -5.69 -10.59
C ASN A 63 8.52 -5.77 -9.56
N GLU A 64 8.22 -6.31 -8.38
CA GLU A 64 9.20 -6.54 -7.32
C GLU A 64 10.03 -5.29 -6.95
N ALA A 65 9.56 -4.07 -7.24
CA ALA A 65 10.35 -2.86 -6.99
C ALA A 65 10.86 -2.75 -5.55
N PHE A 66 10.05 -3.14 -4.57
CA PHE A 66 10.37 -3.24 -3.13
C PHE A 66 10.21 -4.68 -2.61
N GLY A 67 10.19 -5.69 -3.47
CA GLY A 67 9.99 -7.08 -3.05
C GLY A 67 11.10 -7.52 -2.09
N GLY A 68 10.75 -7.95 -0.87
CA GLY A 68 11.73 -8.32 0.15
C GLY A 68 12.41 -7.16 0.87
N CYS A 69 11.90 -5.92 0.75
CA CYS A 69 12.28 -4.85 1.67
C CYS A 69 11.65 -5.09 3.06
N TYR A 70 12.14 -6.11 3.78
CA TYR A 70 11.52 -6.61 5.01
C TYR A 70 11.37 -5.55 6.11
N GLN A 71 12.29 -4.59 6.18
CA GLN A 71 12.27 -3.49 7.15
C GLN A 71 11.48 -2.25 6.70
N LEU A 72 10.87 -2.24 5.51
CA LEU A 72 10.15 -1.07 5.02
C LEU A 72 8.92 -0.83 5.89
N GLU A 73 8.95 0.24 6.70
CA GLU A 73 7.89 0.60 7.65
C GLU A 73 6.85 1.54 7.03
N GLU A 74 7.31 2.50 6.23
CA GLU A 74 6.49 3.57 5.67
C GLU A 74 6.83 3.85 4.19
N PHE A 75 5.79 3.81 3.36
CA PHE A 75 5.85 4.28 1.99
C PHE A 75 5.00 5.56 1.84
N ILE A 76 5.65 6.68 1.55
CA ILE A 76 5.00 7.98 1.33
C ILE A 76 4.86 8.21 -0.17
N GLY A 77 3.69 7.87 -0.71
CA GLY A 77 3.32 8.06 -2.10
C GLY A 77 1.90 7.54 -2.32
N LYS A 78 1.31 7.85 -3.48
CA LYS A 78 -0.05 7.42 -3.84
C LYS A 78 -0.08 6.83 -5.26
N PRO A 79 0.51 5.63 -5.44
CA PRO A 79 0.63 5.01 -6.76
C PRO A 79 -0.76 4.72 -7.34
N LYS A 80 -0.87 4.85 -8.66
CA LYS A 80 -2.04 4.40 -9.43
C LYS A 80 -1.93 2.92 -9.80
N ILE A 81 -0.72 2.48 -10.11
CA ILE A 81 -0.42 1.13 -10.58
C ILE A 81 0.62 0.51 -9.65
N VAL A 82 0.26 -0.64 -9.08
CA VAL A 82 1.15 -1.47 -8.26
C VAL A 82 1.22 -2.86 -8.90
N ASN A 83 2.39 -3.19 -9.45
CA ASN A 83 2.57 -4.42 -10.23
C ASN A 83 2.96 -5.63 -9.38
N TYR A 84 3.08 -6.78 -10.06
CA TYR A 84 3.42 -8.08 -9.51
C TYR A 84 4.50 -8.01 -8.42
N ARG A 85 4.16 -8.48 -7.22
CA ARG A 85 5.07 -8.53 -6.05
C ARG A 85 5.76 -7.21 -5.68
N ALA A 86 5.26 -6.05 -6.12
CA ALA A 86 5.92 -4.76 -5.91
C ALA A 86 6.33 -4.48 -4.45
N PHE A 87 5.53 -4.92 -3.47
CA PHE A 87 5.81 -4.85 -2.02
C PHE A 87 5.72 -6.23 -1.35
N SER A 88 5.84 -7.33 -2.11
CA SER A 88 5.83 -8.67 -1.53
C SER A 88 6.91 -8.81 -0.46
N TYR A 89 6.60 -9.44 0.67
CA TYR A 89 7.49 -9.58 1.82
C TYR A 89 7.99 -8.27 2.47
N CYS A 90 7.32 -7.13 2.25
CA CYS A 90 7.49 -5.94 3.09
C CYS A 90 6.82 -6.14 4.45
N VAL A 91 7.35 -7.07 5.25
CA VAL A 91 6.69 -7.58 6.48
C VAL A 91 6.43 -6.48 7.51
N SER A 92 7.28 -5.45 7.55
CA SER A 92 7.14 -4.30 8.45
C SER A 92 6.29 -3.16 7.91
N LEU A 93 5.71 -3.27 6.71
CA LEU A 93 4.99 -2.15 6.09
C LEU A 93 3.69 -1.86 6.84
N ARG A 94 3.68 -0.75 7.60
CA ARG A 94 2.52 -0.30 8.39
C ARG A 94 1.65 0.69 7.63
N LYS A 95 2.27 1.52 6.79
CA LYS A 95 1.62 2.69 6.19
C LYS A 95 1.93 2.83 4.70
N ILE A 96 0.88 2.79 3.90
CA ILE A 96 0.86 3.14 2.48
C ILE A 96 -0.54 3.69 2.13
N ASP A 97 -0.60 4.75 1.32
CA ASP A 97 -1.86 5.32 0.85
C ASP A 97 -2.19 4.80 -0.55
N LEU A 98 -3.12 3.84 -0.60
CA LEU A 98 -3.60 3.23 -1.85
C LEU A 98 -4.90 3.89 -2.37
N SER A 99 -5.32 5.01 -1.80
CA SER A 99 -6.60 5.64 -2.13
C SER A 99 -6.70 6.16 -3.56
N ARG A 100 -5.59 6.19 -4.32
CA ARG A 100 -5.51 6.49 -5.76
C ARG A 100 -5.22 5.26 -6.63
N ALA A 101 -5.01 4.09 -6.04
CA ALA A 101 -4.68 2.89 -6.79
C ALA A 101 -5.87 2.50 -7.68
N GLU A 102 -5.59 2.34 -8.97
CA GLU A 102 -6.52 1.91 -10.01
C GLU A 102 -6.25 0.44 -10.37
N TYR A 103 -4.99 -0.01 -10.29
CA TYR A 103 -4.56 -1.37 -10.58
C TYR A 103 -3.62 -1.91 -9.49
N ILE A 104 -3.93 -3.09 -8.95
CA ILE A 104 -3.06 -3.84 -8.04
C ILE A 104 -2.99 -5.30 -8.51
N ASP A 105 -1.77 -5.74 -8.83
CA ASP A 105 -1.48 -7.06 -9.40
C ASP A 105 -1.34 -8.16 -8.33
N GLN A 106 -1.20 -9.39 -8.80
CA GLN A 106 -1.02 -10.59 -7.99
C GLN A 106 0.18 -10.44 -7.04
N TYR A 107 -0.02 -10.85 -5.78
CA TYR A 107 0.98 -10.82 -4.71
C TYR A 107 1.62 -9.46 -4.39
N SER A 108 1.06 -8.35 -4.89
CA SER A 108 1.65 -7.01 -4.73
C SER A 108 1.99 -6.65 -3.28
N PHE A 109 1.19 -7.11 -2.32
CA PHE A 109 1.38 -6.93 -0.87
C PHE A 109 1.41 -8.28 -0.13
N GLU A 110 1.82 -9.37 -0.78
CA GLU A 110 1.94 -10.67 -0.11
C GLU A 110 2.83 -10.54 1.14
N HIS A 111 2.39 -11.12 2.27
CA HIS A 111 3.13 -11.09 3.54
C HIS A 111 3.37 -9.70 4.17
N CYS A 112 2.65 -8.64 3.77
CA CYS A 112 2.63 -7.35 4.47
C CYS A 112 1.89 -7.45 5.81
N ASN A 113 2.52 -8.10 6.79
CA ASN A 113 1.91 -8.53 8.03
C ASN A 113 1.55 -7.41 9.00
N GLU A 114 2.13 -6.22 8.86
CA GLU A 114 1.85 -5.08 9.72
C GLU A 114 0.92 -4.03 9.08
N LEU A 115 0.42 -4.29 7.86
CA LEU A 115 -0.50 -3.39 7.18
C LEU A 115 -1.89 -3.49 7.80
N ILE A 116 -2.37 -2.40 8.41
CA ILE A 116 -3.62 -2.40 9.20
C ILE A 116 -4.81 -1.86 8.40
N GLU A 117 -4.58 -0.83 7.59
CA GLU A 117 -5.62 -0.14 6.83
C GLU A 117 -5.28 -0.12 5.34
N VAL A 118 -6.29 -0.39 4.52
CA VAL A 118 -6.19 -0.32 3.06
C VAL A 118 -7.38 0.46 2.53
N ASP A 119 -7.11 1.53 1.77
CA ASP A 119 -8.13 2.30 1.05
C ASP A 119 -8.00 2.02 -0.45
N LEU A 120 -9.00 1.33 -1.00
CA LEU A 120 -9.14 0.93 -2.40
C LEU A 120 -10.37 1.58 -3.04
N LYS A 121 -10.78 2.78 -2.61
CA LYS A 121 -12.00 3.43 -3.12
C LYS A 121 -12.01 3.69 -4.64
N ASN A 122 -10.84 3.74 -5.28
CA ASN A 122 -10.67 4.01 -6.70
C ASN A 122 -10.17 2.79 -7.49
N ILE A 123 -10.13 1.60 -6.87
CA ILE A 123 -9.62 0.41 -7.52
C ILE A 123 -10.53 0.03 -8.69
N VAL A 124 -9.93 -0.22 -9.85
CA VAL A 124 -10.60 -0.71 -11.06
C VAL A 124 -10.33 -2.20 -11.21
N GLN A 125 -9.06 -2.60 -11.04
CA GLN A 125 -8.63 -3.98 -11.16
C GLN A 125 -7.79 -4.40 -9.95
N LEU A 126 -8.23 -5.44 -9.26
CA LEU A 126 -7.53 -6.07 -8.15
C LEU A 126 -7.38 -7.56 -8.44
N HIS A 127 -6.14 -8.03 -8.55
CA HIS A 127 -5.88 -9.45 -8.80
C HIS A 127 -5.99 -10.30 -7.53
N GLN A 128 -6.23 -11.59 -7.74
CA GLN A 128 -6.27 -12.57 -6.65
C GLN A 128 -4.95 -12.52 -5.88
N GLU A 129 -5.02 -12.72 -4.56
CA GLU A 129 -3.83 -12.86 -3.71
C GLU A 129 -2.94 -11.59 -3.62
N ALA A 130 -3.42 -10.45 -4.13
CA ALA A 130 -2.75 -9.15 -3.99
C ALA A 130 -2.39 -8.82 -2.53
N PHE A 131 -3.22 -9.27 -1.57
CA PHE A 131 -3.01 -9.12 -0.12
C PHE A 131 -2.92 -10.49 0.58
N ALA A 132 -2.41 -11.51 -0.10
CA ALA A 132 -2.27 -12.85 0.48
C ALA A 132 -1.40 -12.82 1.74
N LYS A 133 -1.87 -13.50 2.79
CA LYS A 133 -1.18 -13.61 4.09
C LYS A 133 -0.87 -12.25 4.72
N CYS A 134 -1.58 -11.18 4.35
CA CYS A 134 -1.63 -9.97 5.16
C CYS A 134 -2.43 -10.31 6.43
N ASN A 135 -1.78 -10.44 7.58
CA ASN A 135 -2.48 -10.91 8.77
C ASN A 135 -3.07 -9.77 9.61
N SER A 136 -2.69 -8.51 9.39
CA SER A 136 -3.12 -7.38 10.23
C SER A 136 -4.18 -6.47 9.63
N ILE A 137 -4.62 -6.69 8.38
CA ILE A 137 -5.62 -5.82 7.75
C ILE A 137 -6.93 -5.95 8.53
N ARG A 138 -7.34 -4.84 9.14
CA ARG A 138 -8.58 -4.75 9.94
C ARG A 138 -9.56 -3.76 9.38
N ARG A 139 -9.11 -2.82 8.54
CA ARG A 139 -9.95 -1.78 7.93
C ARG A 139 -9.71 -1.77 6.43
N LEU A 140 -10.78 -2.02 5.67
CA LEU A 140 -10.77 -1.99 4.22
C LEU A 140 -11.84 -1.01 3.73
N ARG A 141 -11.42 -0.01 2.96
CA ARG A 141 -12.32 0.90 2.24
C ARG A 141 -12.32 0.55 0.77
N TYR A 142 -13.49 0.45 0.17
CA TYR A 142 -13.63 0.16 -1.26
C TYR A 142 -14.96 0.68 -1.79
N ASN A 143 -15.08 0.74 -3.11
CA ASN A 143 -16.31 1.10 -3.81
C ASN A 143 -17.04 -0.17 -4.28
N LYS A 144 -18.34 -0.30 -3.96
CA LYS A 144 -19.20 -1.43 -4.35
C LYS A 144 -19.30 -1.64 -5.86
N LYS A 145 -19.02 -0.62 -6.68
CA LYS A 145 -19.01 -0.74 -8.15
C LYS A 145 -17.87 -1.62 -8.68
N THR A 146 -16.86 -1.91 -7.86
CA THR A 146 -15.78 -2.80 -8.25
C THR A 146 -16.29 -4.24 -8.19
N GLU A 147 -16.37 -4.92 -9.33
CA GLU A 147 -16.62 -6.35 -9.42
C GLU A 147 -15.39 -7.11 -8.92
N PHE A 148 -15.30 -7.32 -7.61
CA PHE A 148 -14.25 -8.11 -6.96
C PHE A 148 -14.86 -9.00 -5.88
N ASP A 149 -14.37 -10.23 -5.76
CA ASP A 149 -14.80 -11.12 -4.69
C ASP A 149 -14.16 -10.72 -3.35
N TRP A 150 -14.79 -9.77 -2.68
CA TRP A 150 -14.38 -9.31 -1.35
C TRP A 150 -14.45 -10.40 -0.28
N LYS A 151 -15.16 -11.52 -0.52
CA LYS A 151 -15.15 -12.67 0.40
C LYS A 151 -13.84 -13.44 0.29
N LEU A 152 -13.27 -13.58 -0.92
CA LEU A 152 -11.96 -14.18 -1.14
C LEU A 152 -10.86 -13.44 -0.37
N LEU A 153 -10.84 -12.11 -0.43
CA LEU A 153 -9.87 -11.31 0.32
C LEU A 153 -10.01 -11.51 1.83
N LYS A 154 -11.24 -11.59 2.35
CA LYS A 154 -11.47 -11.93 3.78
C LYS A 154 -10.89 -13.28 4.16
N ASN A 155 -11.07 -14.30 3.31
CA ASN A 155 -10.56 -15.65 3.56
C ASN A 155 -9.03 -15.72 3.53
N GLN A 156 -8.37 -14.82 2.80
CA GLN A 156 -6.91 -14.70 2.72
C GLN A 156 -6.29 -14.01 3.94
N GLN A 157 -7.08 -13.36 4.79
CA GLN A 157 -6.61 -12.78 6.06
C GLN A 157 -6.77 -13.79 7.21
N GLN A 158 -6.02 -13.62 8.30
CA GLN A 158 -6.04 -14.54 9.43
C GLN A 158 -7.45 -14.68 10.04
N LYS A 159 -7.95 -15.93 10.18
CA LYS A 159 -9.32 -16.29 10.63
C LYS A 159 -9.78 -15.69 11.96
N LYS A 160 -8.88 -15.10 12.76
CA LYS A 160 -9.17 -14.52 14.09
C LYS A 160 -9.54 -13.03 14.07
N LEU A 161 -9.25 -12.29 13.00
CA LEU A 161 -9.44 -10.83 12.97
C LEU A 161 -10.71 -10.46 12.19
N GLN A 162 -11.67 -9.83 12.86
CA GLN A 162 -12.85 -9.27 12.22
C GLN A 162 -12.44 -8.08 11.34
N ILE A 163 -12.52 -8.23 10.02
CA ILE A 163 -12.29 -7.12 9.08
C ILE A 163 -13.50 -6.19 9.12
N ARG A 164 -13.30 -4.97 9.60
CA ARG A 164 -14.28 -3.88 9.48
C ARG A 164 -14.27 -3.38 8.04
N LEU A 165 -15.32 -3.72 7.31
CA LEU A 165 -15.56 -3.18 5.98
C LEU A 165 -16.19 -1.79 6.13
N CYS A 166 -15.60 -0.80 5.50
CA CYS A 166 -16.19 0.51 5.35
C CYS A 166 -16.47 0.72 3.86
N VAL A 167 -17.73 0.59 3.48
CA VAL A 167 -18.14 0.88 2.11
C VAL A 167 -18.22 2.40 1.96
N VAL A 168 -17.48 2.95 1.00
CA VAL A 168 -17.60 4.36 0.63
C VAL A 168 -18.77 4.47 -0.34
N ASP A 169 -19.99 4.49 0.21
CA ASP A 169 -21.20 4.72 -0.55
C ASP A 169 -21.45 6.24 -0.64
N TYR A 170 -21.38 6.82 -1.85
CA TYR A 170 -22.03 8.11 -2.12
C TYR A 170 -23.55 7.89 -2.15
N MET A 171 -24.16 7.58 -1.00
CA MET A 171 -25.60 7.66 -0.84
C MET A 171 -25.95 9.12 -0.53
N ASN A 172 -26.76 9.71 -1.40
CA ASN A 172 -27.30 11.07 -1.33
C ASN A 172 -27.21 11.70 0.07
N VAL A 173 -26.50 12.82 0.20
CA VAL A 173 -26.37 13.61 1.45
C VAL A 173 -27.76 13.87 2.11
N LYS A 174 -28.83 13.94 1.31
CA LYS A 174 -30.23 14.06 1.76
C LYS A 174 -30.77 12.84 2.54
N GLN A 175 -30.30 11.62 2.25
CA GLN A 175 -30.70 10.40 2.97
C GLN A 175 -29.97 10.28 4.31
N LEU A 176 -28.69 10.69 4.36
CA LEU A 176 -27.89 10.79 5.58
C LEU A 176 -28.45 11.80 6.60
N GLN A 177 -28.97 12.95 6.15
CA GLN A 177 -29.63 13.91 7.04
C GLN A 177 -30.93 13.37 7.66
N LYS A 178 -31.65 12.51 6.93
CA LYS A 178 -32.88 11.85 7.43
C LYS A 178 -32.56 10.75 8.44
N SER A 179 -31.45 10.03 8.27
CA SER A 179 -30.98 9.01 9.21
C SER A 179 -30.25 9.59 10.44
N LEU A 180 -29.63 10.76 10.35
CA LEU A 180 -28.97 11.43 11.48
C LEU A 180 -29.97 11.89 12.57
N LYS A 181 -31.25 12.15 12.24
CA LYS A 181 -32.30 12.34 13.26
C LYS A 181 -32.57 11.08 14.10
N ASN A 182 -32.22 9.89 13.59
CA ASN A 182 -32.45 8.60 14.24
C ASN A 182 -31.18 7.99 14.86
N ILE A 183 -30.04 8.67 14.79
CA ILE A 183 -28.78 8.26 15.46
C ILE A 183 -28.54 9.22 16.64
N ARG A 184 -29.46 9.22 17.61
CA ARG A 184 -29.08 9.22 19.03
C ARG A 184 -29.11 7.75 19.44
N ILE A 185 -28.19 7.33 20.31
CA ILE A 185 -27.98 5.94 20.82
C ILE A 185 -26.83 5.20 20.11
N CYS A 186 -25.62 5.44 20.61
CA CYS A 186 -24.70 4.41 21.13
C CYS A 186 -23.38 5.07 21.55
N LEU A 187 -23.48 5.96 22.53
CA LEU A 187 -22.38 6.33 23.42
C LEU A 187 -22.94 6.17 24.82
N THR A 188 -22.60 5.06 25.50
CA THR A 188 -22.37 4.97 26.96
C THR A 188 -22.10 3.52 27.37
N GLN A 189 -21.04 3.37 28.17
CA GLN A 189 -20.72 2.30 29.14
C GLN A 189 -20.14 0.98 28.60
N LEU A 190 -18.82 0.80 28.75
CA LEU A 190 -18.22 0.30 30.01
C LEU A 190 -17.09 1.23 30.44
#